data_AF-A0A024G621-F1
#
_entry.id   AF-A0A024G621-F1
#
_cell.length_a   1.000
_cell.length_b   1.000
_cell.length_c   1.000
_cell.angle_alpha   90.00
_cell.angle_beta   90.00
_cell.angle_gamma   90.00
#
_symmetry.space_group_name_H-M   'P 1'
#
loop_
_entity.id
_entity.type
_entity.pdbx_description
1 polymer ?
#
loop_
_entity_poly.entity_id
_entity_poly.type
_entity_poly.pdbx_seq_one_letter_code
_entity_poly.pdbx_strand_id
1 'polypeptide(L)'
;MDNGFMLWSFQGKLLLEEKKKSFYQFLWRPRPRSLLTDKEYAEVVRNLKKYQRKYNEMDRMKDRERNEKKQSHKREMLQEHDKLVQKRAQAIMEQRAGYIACLDGYDSENENEYIIQTTTHDKVLSQKEEIVRK
;
A
#
# COMPACT_ATOMS: atom_id res chain seq x y z
N MET A 1 11.59 4.44 -24.34
CA MET A 1 12.68 5.07 -23.58
C MET A 1 12.05 5.73 -22.37
N ASP A 2 12.44 5.33 -21.17
CA ASP A 2 11.95 5.98 -19.94
C ASP A 2 12.71 7.30 -19.74
N ASN A 3 12.07 8.39 -20.13
CA ASN A 3 12.57 9.74 -19.93
C ASN A 3 12.39 10.12 -18.45
N GLY A 4 13.42 10.63 -17.79
CA GLY A 4 13.38 10.92 -16.35
C GLY A 4 14.75 11.25 -15.76
N PHE A 5 14.81 11.37 -14.44
CA PHE A 5 16.06 11.60 -13.71
C PHE A 5 16.09 10.81 -12.41
N MET A 6 17.31 10.46 -11.98
CA MET A 6 17.58 9.79 -10.72
C MET A 6 18.46 10.70 -9.85
N LEU A 7 18.03 10.97 -8.63
CA LEU A 7 18.84 11.67 -7.64
C LEU A 7 19.56 10.65 -6.78
N TRP A 8 20.88 10.80 -6.76
CA TRP A 8 21.76 10.04 -5.90
C TRP A 8 22.31 10.95 -4.82
N SER A 9 22.38 10.43 -3.60
CA SER A 9 23.21 11.04 -2.56
C SER A 9 24.69 10.88 -2.93
N PHE A 10 25.55 11.72 -2.34
CA PHE A 10 27.01 11.59 -2.50
C PHE A 10 27.56 10.23 -2.05
N GLN A 11 26.81 9.50 -1.22
CA GLN A 11 27.15 8.15 -0.74
C GLN A 11 26.70 7.04 -1.69
N GLY A 12 26.08 7.38 -2.83
CA GLY A 12 25.57 6.41 -3.79
C GLY A 12 24.21 5.81 -3.44
N LYS A 13 23.52 6.32 -2.41
CA LYS A 13 22.12 5.94 -2.13
C LYS A 13 21.16 6.67 -3.07
N LEU A 14 20.27 5.95 -3.73
CA LEU A 14 19.17 6.51 -4.51
C LEU A 14 18.18 7.23 -3.58
N LEU A 15 17.90 8.51 -3.88
CA LEU A 15 17.00 9.37 -3.14
C LEU A 15 15.64 9.51 -3.82
N LEU A 16 15.66 9.67 -5.15
CA LEU A 16 14.45 9.86 -5.96
C LEU A 16 14.68 9.29 -7.35
N GLU A 17 13.70 8.57 -7.86
CA GLU A 17 13.59 8.22 -9.27
C GLU A 17 12.27 8.78 -9.78
N GLU A 18 12.34 9.67 -10.76
CA GLU A 18 11.14 10.30 -11.33
C GLU A 18 11.15 10.15 -12.86
N LYS A 19 10.11 9.51 -13.39
CA LYS A 19 9.88 9.33 -14.82
C LYS A 19 8.94 10.43 -15.32
N LYS A 20 9.34 11.15 -16.37
CA LYS A 20 8.58 12.25 -16.99
C LYS A 20 8.53 12.07 -18.50
N LYS A 21 7.31 12.10 -19.08
CA LYS A 21 7.08 11.90 -20.51
C LYS A 21 7.86 12.88 -21.41
N SER A 22 7.78 14.19 -21.11
CA SER A 22 8.46 15.26 -21.85
C SER A 22 9.61 15.86 -21.05
N PHE A 23 10.59 15.02 -20.70
CA PHE A 23 11.78 15.46 -19.97
C PHE A 23 12.85 15.99 -20.94
N TYR A 24 13.20 17.26 -20.81
CA TYR A 24 14.24 17.90 -21.62
C TYR A 24 15.56 17.97 -20.87
N GLN A 25 15.60 18.69 -19.75
CA GLN A 25 16.82 18.92 -19.00
C GLN A 25 16.53 19.09 -17.51
N PHE A 26 17.45 18.60 -16.69
CA PHE A 26 17.52 18.89 -15.27
C PHE A 26 18.88 19.51 -14.95
N LEU A 27 18.86 20.70 -14.37
CA LEU A 27 20.05 21.39 -13.87
C LEU A 27 19.75 21.95 -12.49
N TRP A 28 20.73 21.82 -11.59
CA TRP A 28 20.66 22.52 -10.31
C TRP A 28 20.80 24.02 -10.53
N ARG A 29 19.97 24.80 -9.85
CA ARG A 29 20.16 26.26 -9.82
C ARG A 29 21.52 26.56 -9.17
N PRO A 30 22.36 27.42 -9.79
CA PRO A 30 23.61 27.85 -9.19
C PRO A 30 23.36 28.40 -7.78
N ARG A 31 24.16 27.94 -6.81
CA ARG A 31 24.01 28.38 -5.43
C ARG A 31 24.49 29.84 -5.32
N PRO A 32 23.66 30.78 -4.82
CA PRO A 32 24.10 32.15 -4.60
C PRO A 32 25.24 32.21 -3.59
N ARG A 33 26.02 33.30 -3.61
CA ARG A 33 27.11 33.52 -2.65
C ARG A 33 26.57 33.47 -1.22
N SER A 34 27.38 32.90 -0.33
CA SER A 34 27.07 32.84 1.10
C SER A 34 26.80 34.25 1.63
N LEU A 35 25.73 34.38 2.41
CA LEU A 35 25.42 35.62 3.15
C LEU A 35 26.27 35.76 4.42
N LEU A 36 26.94 34.67 4.84
CA LEU A 36 27.77 34.67 6.04
C LEU A 36 29.06 35.43 5.78
N THR A 37 29.45 36.25 6.74
CA THR A 37 30.79 36.81 6.82
C THR A 37 31.82 35.70 7.10
N ASP A 38 33.09 35.93 6.75
CA ASP A 38 34.16 34.95 6.94
C ASP A 38 34.30 34.50 8.41
N LYS A 39 34.02 35.41 9.36
CA LYS A 39 34.03 35.12 10.80
C LYS A 39 32.93 34.14 11.20
N GLU A 40 31.71 34.36 10.73
CA GLU A 40 30.56 33.48 11.01
C GLU A 40 30.75 32.11 10.36
N TYR A 41 31.31 32.09 9.14
CA TYR A 41 31.63 30.85 8.46
C TYR A 41 32.65 30.01 9.25
N ALA A 42 33.74 30.63 9.72
CA ALA A 42 34.75 29.97 10.54
C ALA A 42 34.16 29.44 11.86
N GLU A 43 33.25 30.18 12.48
CA GLU A 43 32.55 29.74 13.69
C GLU A 43 31.65 28.53 13.44
N VAL A 44 30.90 28.51 12.33
CA VAL A 44 30.04 27.38 11.95
C VAL A 44 30.87 26.13 11.69
N VAL A 45 31.99 26.26 10.98
CA VAL A 45 32.91 25.14 10.70
C VAL A 45 33.49 24.60 12.00
N ARG A 46 33.92 25.47 12.93
CA ARG A 46 34.44 25.06 14.24
C ARG A 46 33.40 24.32 15.08
N ASN A 47 32.15 24.76 15.03
CA ASN A 47 31.05 24.21 15.83
C ASN A 47 30.16 23.20 15.07
N LEU A 48 30.64 22.68 13.93
CA LEU A 48 29.83 21.89 13.01
C LEU A 48 29.15 20.68 13.68
N LYS A 49 29.86 19.96 14.55
CA LYS A 49 29.31 18.79 15.27
C LYS A 49 28.13 19.14 16.18
N LYS A 50 28.15 20.31 16.82
CA LYS A 50 27.06 20.79 17.68
C LYS A 50 25.81 21.07 16.85
N TYR A 51 25.98 21.77 15.72
CA TYR A 51 24.89 22.06 14.79
C TYR A 51 24.34 20.78 14.17
N GLN A 52 25.22 19.87 13.73
CA GLN A 52 24.82 18.57 13.18
C GLN A 52 23.92 17.81 14.15
N ARG A 53 24.30 17.70 15.44
CA ARG A 53 23.45 17.02 16.43
C ARG A 53 22.09 17.69 16.59
N LYS A 54 22.08 19.02 16.73
CA LYS A 54 20.84 19.81 16.88
C LYS A 54 19.90 19.63 15.69
N TYR A 55 20.40 19.76 14.47
CA TYR A 55 19.59 19.66 13.25
C TYR A 55 19.12 18.23 13.00
N ASN A 56 19.98 17.22 13.21
CA ASN A 56 19.57 15.82 13.10
C ASN A 56 18.43 15.46 14.06
N GLU A 57 18.45 16.01 15.28
CA GLU A 57 17.38 15.79 16.25
C GLU A 57 16.09 16.50 15.84
N MET A 58 16.17 17.75 15.39
CA MET A 58 15.00 18.46 14.88
C MET A 58 14.39 17.78 13.65
N ASP A 59 15.21 17.27 12.72
CA ASP A 59 14.73 16.54 11.54
C ASP A 59 14.05 15.23 11.94
N ARG A 60 14.63 14.47 12.89
CA ARG A 60 13.99 13.26 13.45
C ARG A 60 12.64 13.57 14.09
N MET A 61 12.53 14.66 14.83
CA MET A 61 11.26 15.07 15.46
C MET A 61 10.21 15.47 14.43
N LYS A 62 10.60 16.23 13.38
CA LYS A 62 9.71 16.58 12.26
C LYS A 62 9.23 15.35 11.49
N ASP A 63 10.13 14.40 11.21
CA ASP A 63 9.76 13.16 10.54
C ASP A 63 8.80 12.32 11.39
N ARG A 64 9.03 12.26 12.70
CA ARG A 64 8.10 11.60 13.64
C ARG A 64 6.73 12.25 13.61
N GLU A 65 6.65 13.57 13.76
CA GLU A 65 5.39 14.32 13.74
C GLU A 65 4.64 14.12 12.42
N ARG A 66 5.36 14.15 11.28
CA ARG A 66 4.77 13.89 9.96
C ARG A 66 4.19 12.48 9.87
N ASN A 67 4.89 11.48 10.40
CA ASN A 67 4.44 10.11 10.38
C ASN A 67 3.26 9.87 11.33
N GLU A 68 3.29 10.47 12.53
CA GLU A 68 2.18 10.43 13.49
C GLU A 68 0.91 11.03 12.89
N LYS A 69 1.00 12.20 12.24
CA LYS A 69 -0.12 12.82 11.53
C LYS A 69 -0.71 11.91 10.45
N LYS A 70 0.15 11.31 9.61
CA LYS A 70 -0.30 10.35 8.59
C LYS A 70 -0.99 9.13 9.21
N GLN A 71 -0.46 8.60 10.30
CA GLN A 71 -1.03 7.43 10.96
C GLN A 71 -2.34 7.76 11.68
N SER A 72 -2.44 8.92 12.33
CA SER A 72 -3.71 9.39 12.92
C SER A 72 -4.79 9.46 11.87
N HIS A 73 -4.52 10.14 10.75
CA HIS A 73 -5.47 10.27 9.66
C HIS A 73 -5.89 8.91 9.09
N LYS A 74 -4.94 7.98 8.92
CA LYS A 74 -5.25 6.60 8.49
C LYS A 74 -6.16 5.87 9.50
N ARG A 75 -5.89 6.02 10.80
CA ARG A 75 -6.71 5.41 11.87
C ARG A 75 -8.12 5.99 11.88
N GLU A 76 -8.26 7.30 11.72
CA GLU A 76 -9.56 7.98 11.62
C GLU A 76 -10.37 7.43 10.43
N MET A 77 -9.78 7.33 9.24
CA MET A 77 -10.45 6.77 8.07
C MET A 77 -10.85 5.30 8.25
N LEU A 78 -10.00 4.48 8.88
CA LEU A 78 -10.34 3.08 9.18
C LEU A 78 -11.49 2.98 10.18
N GLN A 79 -11.48 3.80 11.23
CA GLN A 79 -12.58 3.82 12.21
C GLN A 79 -13.90 4.26 11.57
N GLU A 80 -13.87 5.24 10.67
CA GLU A 80 -15.05 5.65 9.92
C GLU A 80 -15.58 4.52 9.03
N HIS A 81 -14.69 3.85 8.30
CA HIS A 81 -15.02 2.70 7.48
C HIS A 81 -15.64 1.57 8.31
N ASP A 82 -15.03 1.20 9.43
CA ASP A 82 -15.51 0.11 10.29
C ASP A 82 -16.89 0.42 10.87
N LYS A 83 -17.15 1.67 11.27
CA LYS A 83 -18.48 2.12 11.70
C LYS A 83 -19.51 2.00 10.58
N LEU A 84 -19.15 2.35 9.35
CA LEU A 84 -20.05 2.21 8.20
C LEU A 84 -20.36 0.75 7.89
N VAL A 85 -19.35 -0.13 7.94
CA VAL A 85 -19.54 -1.57 7.74
C VAL A 85 -20.44 -2.16 8.83
N GLN A 86 -20.20 -1.83 10.09
CA GLN A 86 -21.03 -2.29 11.21
C GLN A 86 -22.48 -1.82 11.07
N LYS A 87 -22.70 -0.55 10.74
CA LYS A 87 -24.06 -0.01 10.52
C LYS A 87 -24.78 -0.71 9.38
N ARG A 88 -24.09 -1.00 8.27
CA ARG A 88 -24.66 -1.74 7.14
C ARG A 88 -24.96 -3.18 7.50
N ALA A 89 -24.05 -3.85 8.22
CA ALA A 89 -24.26 -5.22 8.68
C ALA A 89 -25.48 -5.33 9.60
N GLN A 90 -25.66 -4.37 10.51
CA GLN A 90 -26.85 -4.28 11.36
C GLN A 90 -28.13 -4.09 10.53
N ALA A 91 -28.13 -3.15 9.58
CA ALA A 91 -29.28 -2.91 8.71
C ALA A 91 -29.64 -4.15 7.86
N ILE A 92 -28.64 -4.88 7.36
CA ILE A 92 -28.85 -6.15 6.63
C ILE A 92 -29.43 -7.20 7.58
N MET A 93 -28.89 -7.34 8.79
CA MET A 93 -29.39 -8.29 9.78
C MET A 93 -30.86 -8.03 10.16
N GLU A 94 -31.24 -6.77 10.33
CA GLU A 94 -32.62 -6.36 10.58
C GLU A 94 -33.55 -6.72 9.40
N GLN A 95 -33.09 -6.56 8.16
CA GLN A 95 -33.86 -6.88 6.95
C GLN A 95 -33.83 -8.36 6.56
N ARG A 96 -32.89 -9.15 7.11
CA ARG A 96 -32.65 -10.55 6.76
C ARG A 96 -33.89 -11.42 6.94
N ALA A 97 -34.62 -11.23 8.05
CA ALA A 97 -35.85 -11.99 8.30
C ALA A 97 -36.93 -11.75 7.22
N GLY A 98 -37.06 -10.50 6.74
CA GLY A 98 -37.97 -10.17 5.65
C GLY A 98 -37.51 -10.73 4.30
N TYR A 99 -36.21 -10.72 4.04
CA TYR A 99 -35.63 -11.30 2.82
C TYR A 99 -35.85 -12.82 2.75
N ILE A 100 -35.60 -13.55 3.84
CA ILE A 100 -35.83 -15.00 3.95
C ILE A 100 -37.31 -15.33 3.74
N ALA A 101 -38.22 -14.52 4.30
CA ALA A 101 -39.66 -14.71 4.10
C ALA A 101 -40.09 -14.55 2.64
N CYS A 102 -39.45 -13.67 1.86
CA CYS A 102 -39.70 -13.54 0.42
C CYS A 102 -39.15 -14.71 -0.41
N LEU A 103 -38.22 -15.48 0.13
CA LEU A 103 -37.56 -16.63 -0.51
C LEU A 103 -38.13 -17.98 -0.05
N ASP A 104 -39.38 -18.00 0.42
CA ASP A 104 -40.06 -19.22 0.89
C ASP A 104 -39.29 -19.93 2.02
N GLY A 105 -38.54 -19.17 2.83
CA GLY A 105 -37.76 -19.70 3.94
C GLY A 105 -36.34 -20.16 3.59
N TYR A 106 -35.91 -20.07 2.33
CA TYR A 106 -34.56 -20.42 1.90
C TYR A 106 -33.55 -19.31 2.21
N ASP A 107 -32.51 -19.61 2.98
CA ASP A 107 -31.42 -18.67 3.29
C ASP A 107 -30.20 -18.96 2.40
N SER A 108 -30.11 -18.23 1.29
CA SER A 108 -28.98 -18.34 0.35
C SER A 108 -27.62 -17.96 0.96
N GLU A 109 -27.58 -17.28 2.11
CA GLU A 109 -26.34 -16.93 2.81
C GLU A 109 -25.96 -17.96 3.89
N ASN A 110 -26.79 -18.97 4.13
CA ASN A 110 -26.48 -20.04 5.08
C ASN A 110 -25.60 -21.11 4.41
N GLU A 111 -24.29 -20.99 4.61
CA GLU A 111 -23.30 -21.90 4.03
C GLU A 111 -23.45 -23.37 4.51
N ASN A 112 -24.20 -23.59 5.61
CA ASN A 112 -24.50 -24.93 6.12
C ASN A 112 -25.70 -25.61 5.41
N GLU A 113 -26.45 -24.90 4.57
CA GLU A 113 -27.61 -25.45 3.84
C GLU A 113 -27.23 -26.16 2.53
N TYR A 114 -25.95 -26.13 2.12
CA TYR A 114 -25.49 -26.83 0.92
C TYR A 114 -25.16 -28.29 1.19
N ILE A 115 -25.77 -29.20 0.43
CA ILE A 115 -25.36 -30.61 0.36
C ILE A 115 -24.46 -30.77 -0.86
N ILE A 116 -23.15 -30.90 -0.63
CA ILE A 116 -22.18 -31.14 -1.70
C ILE A 116 -22.23 -32.62 -2.09
N GLN A 117 -22.85 -32.93 -3.25
CA GLN A 117 -22.82 -34.27 -3.84
C GLN A 117 -21.73 -34.35 -4.92
N THR A 118 -20.72 -35.20 -4.70
CA THR A 118 -19.69 -35.49 -5.70
C THR A 118 -20.13 -36.69 -6.54
N THR A 119 -20.44 -36.48 -7.82
CA THR A 119 -20.77 -37.55 -8.76
C THR A 119 -19.58 -37.81 -9.69
N THR A 120 -18.96 -38.99 -9.57
CA THR A 120 -17.89 -39.45 -10.46
C THR A 120 -18.50 -40.17 -11.66
N HIS A 121 -18.20 -39.71 -12.88
CA HIS A 121 -18.63 -40.35 -14.11
C HIS A 121 -17.44 -41.00 -14.82
N ASP A 122 -17.33 -42.32 -14.71
CA ASP A 122 -16.33 -43.10 -15.45
C ASP A 122 -16.86 -43.44 -16.84
N LYS A 123 -16.16 -42.97 -17.88
CA LYS A 123 -16.44 -43.32 -19.27
C LYS A 123 -15.32 -44.20 -19.81
N VAL A 124 -15.65 -45.45 -20.14
CA VAL A 124 -14.72 -46.35 -20.83
C VAL A 124 -14.54 -45.84 -22.27
N LEU A 125 -13.32 -45.39 -22.60
CA LEU A 125 -13.01 -44.76 -23.90
C LEU A 125 -12.78 -45.77 -25.02
N SER A 126 -12.30 -46.97 -24.70
CA SER A 126 -12.00 -48.00 -25.70
C SER A 126 -11.88 -49.38 -25.04
N GLN A 127 -12.57 -50.36 -25.60
CA GLN A 127 -12.46 -51.77 -25.24
C GLN A 127 -11.96 -52.51 -26.49
N LYS A 128 -10.84 -53.22 -26.37
CA LYS A 128 -10.28 -54.05 -27.45
C LYS A 128 -10.30 -55.50 -26.99
N GLU A 129 -11.02 -56.35 -27.70
CA GLU A 129 -11.01 -57.80 -27.50
C GLU A 129 -10.08 -58.43 -28.53
N GLU A 130 -9.08 -59.19 -28.05
CA GLU A 130 -8.21 -59.99 -28.91
C GLU A 130 -8.48 -61.47 -28.66
N ILE A 131 -8.85 -62.18 -29.73
CA ILE A 131 -9.08 -63.63 -29.71
C ILE A 131 -7.72 -64.32 -29.90
N VAL A 132 -7.20 -64.92 -28.84
CA VAL A 132 -5.99 -65.75 -28.90
C VAL A 132 -6.36 -67.13 -29.44
N ARG A 133 -5.78 -67.53 -30.58
CA ARG A 133 -5.88 -68.92 -31.08
C ARG A 133 -4.80 -69.79 -30.43
N LYS A 134 -5.21 -71.00 -30.06
CA LYS A 134 -4.44 -72.02 -29.33
C LYS A 134 -3.36 -72.67 -30.20
#